data_AF-A0A7X8P6G7-F1
#
_entry.id   AF-A0A7X8P6G7-F1
#
_cell.length_a   1.000
_cell.length_b   1.000
_cell.length_c   1.000
_cell.angle_alpha   90.00
_cell.angle_beta   90.00
_cell.angle_gamma   90.00
#
_symmetry.space_group_name_H-M   'P 1'
#
loop_
_entity.id
_entity.type
_entity.pdbx_description
1 polymer ?
#
loop_
_entity_poly.entity_id
_entity_poly.type
_entity_poly.pdbx_seq_one_letter_code
_entity_poly.pdbx_strand_id
1 'polypeptide(L)'
;MAALSNRLKSATLGFGITVAPLAIVAAAHLTFMPQIVAAMEGIDNNDQALAVSSLRMEWLATHSIVAAIFVIYWFITALFGRDQILRSRFSNNTLAFCVAAYLIVTLYYIFFRWNDGLKILCPLLGISDTDAPPFACDPQSSCGAFAYAAHQMIFLGLLGLVVPLIISLAVRIISSHRAYQRSDDPPQPLLE
;
A
#
# COMPACT_ATOMS: atom_id res chain seq x y z
N MET A 1 10.88 -23.04 23.85
CA MET A 1 11.61 -22.52 22.66
C MET A 1 10.98 -22.96 21.33
N ALA A 2 10.56 -24.21 21.16
CA ALA A 2 9.95 -24.70 19.91
C ALA A 2 8.72 -23.90 19.43
N ALA A 3 7.81 -23.53 20.34
CA ALA A 3 6.62 -22.75 20.00
C ALA A 3 6.93 -21.33 19.48
N LEU A 4 7.96 -20.67 20.01
CA LEU A 4 8.39 -19.34 19.51
C LEU A 4 9.01 -19.47 18.12
N SER A 5 9.85 -20.48 17.90
CA SER A 5 10.47 -20.77 16.59
C SER A 5 9.41 -21.02 15.50
N ASN A 6 8.36 -21.78 15.80
CA ASN A 6 7.27 -22.06 14.86
C ASN A 6 6.45 -20.81 14.50
N ARG A 7 6.19 -19.93 15.49
CA ARG A 7 5.51 -18.65 15.28
C ARG A 7 6.36 -17.72 14.41
N LEU A 8 7.65 -17.62 14.71
CA LEU A 8 8.59 -16.80 13.96
C LEU A 8 8.67 -17.27 12.51
N LYS A 9 8.84 -18.58 12.28
CA LYS A 9 8.88 -19.18 10.93
C LYS A 9 7.62 -18.87 10.13
N SER A 10 6.44 -18.98 10.75
CA SER A 10 5.15 -18.69 10.10
C SER A 10 5.01 -17.19 9.77
N ALA A 11 5.43 -16.32 10.68
CA ALA A 11 5.42 -14.88 10.46
C ALA A 11 6.41 -14.45 9.38
N THR A 12 7.63 -15.01 9.37
CA THR A 12 8.64 -14.75 8.33
C THR A 12 8.16 -15.20 6.95
N LEU A 13 7.53 -16.37 6.86
CA LEU A 13 6.98 -16.87 5.60
C LEU A 13 5.85 -15.95 5.10
N GLY A 14 4.92 -15.57 5.98
CA GLY A 14 3.85 -14.65 5.63
C GLY A 14 4.35 -13.25 5.25
N PHE A 15 5.37 -12.74 5.95
CA PHE A 15 6.07 -11.51 5.60
C PHE A 15 6.66 -11.62 4.20
N GLY A 16 7.40 -12.69 3.90
CA GLY A 16 7.98 -12.92 2.58
C GLY A 16 6.94 -12.91 1.46
N ILE A 17 5.81 -13.62 1.62
CA ILE A 17 4.74 -13.67 0.62
C ILE A 17 4.12 -12.29 0.37
N THR A 18 3.96 -11.48 1.41
CA THR A 18 3.28 -10.18 1.30
C THR A 18 4.21 -9.06 0.85
N VAL A 19 5.48 -9.10 1.24
CA VAL A 19 6.47 -8.07 0.91
C VAL A 19 7.17 -8.33 -0.41
N ALA A 20 7.33 -9.57 -0.86
CA ALA A 20 7.93 -9.88 -2.16
C ALA A 20 7.30 -9.10 -3.35
N PRO A 21 5.97 -9.12 -3.57
CA PRO A 21 5.37 -8.36 -4.67
C PRO A 21 5.53 -6.85 -4.49
N LEU A 22 5.50 -6.34 -3.26
CA LEU A 22 5.74 -4.92 -2.95
C LEU A 22 7.17 -4.51 -3.31
N ALA A 23 8.16 -5.33 -2.95
CA ALA A 23 9.56 -5.10 -3.24
C ALA A 23 9.85 -5.13 -4.75
N ILE A 24 9.22 -6.05 -5.50
CA ILE A 24 9.34 -6.11 -6.96
C ILE A 24 8.83 -4.82 -7.60
N VAL A 25 7.64 -4.35 -7.21
CA VAL A 25 7.09 -3.10 -7.77
C VAL A 25 7.89 -1.88 -7.32
N ALA A 26 8.36 -1.85 -6.08
CA ALA A 26 9.24 -0.78 -5.58
C ALA A 26 10.53 -0.69 -6.42
N ALA A 27 11.19 -1.84 -6.64
CA ALA A 27 12.41 -1.93 -7.44
C ALA A 27 12.16 -1.57 -8.91
N ALA A 28 11.05 -2.02 -9.49
CA ALA A 28 10.64 -1.62 -10.84
C ALA A 28 10.45 -0.09 -10.89
N HIS A 29 9.67 0.50 -9.99
CA HIS A 29 9.45 1.93 -9.93
C HIS A 29 10.77 2.71 -9.87
N LEU A 30 11.69 2.32 -9.00
CA LEU A 30 13.01 2.97 -8.89
C LEU A 30 13.83 2.84 -10.18
N THR A 31 13.79 1.68 -10.83
CA THR A 31 14.56 1.39 -12.06
C THR A 31 14.02 2.16 -13.26
N PHE A 32 12.69 2.19 -13.41
CA PHE A 32 12.02 2.87 -14.52
C PHE A 32 11.86 4.39 -14.27
N MET A 33 12.11 4.89 -13.05
CA MET A 33 11.96 6.31 -12.68
C MET A 33 12.62 7.30 -13.66
N PRO A 34 13.87 7.11 -14.11
CA PRO A 34 14.48 8.04 -15.08
C PRO A 34 13.74 8.04 -16.43
N GLN A 35 13.24 6.88 -16.88
CA GLN A 35 12.49 6.76 -18.12
C GLN A 35 11.08 7.36 -17.97
N ILE A 36 10.49 7.22 -16.78
CA ILE A 36 9.22 7.85 -16.41
C ILE A 36 9.35 9.37 -16.49
N VAL A 37 10.44 9.94 -15.96
CA VAL A 37 10.73 11.39 -16.02
C VAL A 37 11.10 11.84 -17.44
N ALA A 38 11.92 11.08 -18.17
CA ALA A 38 12.32 11.45 -19.53
C ALA A 38 11.13 11.49 -20.50
N ALA A 39 10.10 10.69 -20.25
CA ALA A 39 8.88 10.74 -21.03
C ALA A 39 7.94 11.89 -20.61
N MET A 40 8.25 12.69 -19.57
CA MET A 40 7.43 13.83 -19.12
C MET A 40 7.54 14.97 -20.12
N GLU A 41 6.43 15.28 -20.79
CA GLU A 41 6.36 16.41 -21.70
C GLU A 41 6.49 17.72 -20.90
N GLY A 42 7.33 18.63 -21.38
CA GLY A 42 7.46 19.98 -20.81
C GLY A 42 8.53 20.16 -19.72
N ILE A 43 9.33 19.14 -19.39
CA ILE A 43 10.49 19.29 -18.50
C ILE A 43 11.76 19.47 -19.33
N ASP A 44 12.42 20.61 -19.14
CA ASP A 44 13.72 20.90 -19.77
C ASP A 44 14.78 19.89 -19.32
N ASN A 45 15.74 19.56 -20.19
CA ASN A 45 16.75 18.52 -19.90
C ASN A 45 17.56 18.79 -18.61
N ASN A 46 17.73 20.06 -18.23
CA ASN A 46 18.40 20.45 -16.99
C ASN A 46 17.57 20.15 -15.73
N ASP A 47 16.25 20.21 -15.83
CA ASP A 47 15.32 20.04 -14.69
C ASP A 47 14.95 18.56 -14.47
N GLN A 48 15.20 17.69 -15.45
CA GLN A 48 14.95 16.25 -15.33
C GLN A 48 15.75 15.61 -14.19
N ALA A 49 17.00 16.03 -13.96
CA ALA A 49 17.83 15.49 -12.88
C ALA A 49 17.27 15.86 -11.49
N LEU A 50 16.79 17.10 -11.34
CA LEU A 50 16.13 17.58 -10.13
C LEU A 50 14.81 16.83 -9.91
N ALA A 51 14.00 16.65 -10.95
CA ALA A 51 12.75 15.89 -10.88
C ALA A 51 12.97 14.43 -10.46
N VAL A 52 13.95 13.74 -11.05
CA VAL A 52 14.33 12.37 -10.62
C VAL A 52 14.77 12.35 -9.16
N SER A 53 15.57 13.33 -8.72
CA SER A 53 16.03 13.39 -7.32
C SER A 53 14.87 13.58 -6.33
N SER A 54 13.90 14.43 -6.67
CA SER A 54 12.70 14.67 -5.88
C SER A 54 11.83 13.41 -5.79
N LEU A 55 11.57 12.77 -6.93
CA LEU A 55 10.80 11.53 -7.00
C LEU A 55 11.47 10.39 -6.22
N ARG A 56 12.81 10.31 -6.20
CA ARG A 56 13.51 9.32 -5.38
C ARG A 56 13.30 9.55 -3.89
N MET A 57 13.27 10.80 -3.43
CA MET A 57 13.01 11.14 -2.04
C MET A 57 11.57 10.80 -1.63
N GLU A 58 10.60 11.14 -2.46
CA GLU A 58 9.20 10.77 -2.23
C GLU A 58 9.01 9.25 -2.26
N TRP A 59 9.59 8.58 -3.26
CA TRP A 59 9.59 7.13 -3.35
C TRP A 59 10.16 6.49 -2.09
N LEU A 60 11.30 6.97 -1.59
CA LEU A 60 11.92 6.50 -0.36
C LEU A 60 10.97 6.67 0.82
N ALA A 61 10.38 7.85 0.99
CA ALA A 61 9.45 8.12 2.08
C ALA A 61 8.23 7.18 2.04
N THR A 62 7.54 7.08 0.89
CA THR A 62 6.33 6.26 0.75
C THR A 62 6.61 4.78 0.95
N HIS A 63 7.65 4.23 0.31
CA HIS A 63 7.96 2.80 0.43
C HIS A 63 8.53 2.43 1.80
N SER A 64 9.25 3.35 2.45
CA SER A 64 9.75 3.13 3.83
C SER A 64 8.60 3.08 4.84
N ILE A 65 7.61 3.96 4.71
CA ILE A 65 6.42 3.93 5.57
C ILE A 65 5.67 2.60 5.40
N VAL A 66 5.43 2.17 4.16
CA VAL A 66 4.75 0.91 3.86
C VAL A 66 5.55 -0.28 4.40
N ALA A 67 6.86 -0.31 4.18
CA ALA A 67 7.73 -1.35 4.72
C ALA A 67 7.65 -1.40 6.26
N ALA A 68 7.70 -0.26 6.94
CA ALA A 68 7.57 -0.18 8.39
C ALA A 68 6.22 -0.74 8.88
N ILE A 69 5.12 -0.42 8.20
CA ILE A 69 3.78 -0.94 8.52
C ILE A 69 3.76 -2.47 8.43
N PHE A 70 4.31 -3.05 7.36
CA PHE A 70 4.35 -4.51 7.20
C PHE A 70 5.27 -5.18 8.22
N VAL A 71 6.42 -4.58 8.54
CA VAL A 71 7.31 -5.07 9.60
C VAL A 71 6.58 -5.08 10.94
N ILE A 72 5.91 -3.99 11.31
CA ILE A 72 5.13 -3.88 12.55
C ILE A 72 3.99 -4.89 12.55
N TYR A 73 3.23 -5.02 11.46
CA TYR A 73 2.13 -5.97 11.33
C TYR A 73 2.58 -7.40 11.61
N TRP A 74 3.66 -7.84 10.97
CA TRP A 74 4.17 -9.20 11.12
C TRP A 74 4.89 -9.42 12.45
N PHE A 75 5.52 -8.38 13.01
CA PHE A 75 6.10 -8.42 14.35
C PHE A 75 5.03 -8.62 15.42
N ILE A 76 3.93 -7.84 15.38
CA ILE A 76 2.79 -8.01 16.29
C ILE A 76 2.18 -9.40 16.10
N THR A 77 2.03 -9.84 14.85
CA THR A 77 1.53 -11.18 14.54
C THR A 77 2.41 -12.28 15.16
N ALA A 78 3.74 -12.12 15.15
CA ALA A 78 4.68 -13.07 15.74
C ALA A 78 4.61 -13.09 17.28
N LEU A 79 4.43 -11.92 17.90
CA LEU A 79 4.33 -11.78 19.36
C LEU A 79 3.01 -12.34 19.91
N PHE A 80 1.89 -12.04 19.27
CA PHE A 80 0.56 -12.33 19.78
C PHE A 80 -0.12 -13.54 19.09
N GLY A 81 0.41 -14.04 17.98
CA GLY A 81 -0.13 -15.21 17.31
C GLY A 81 0.18 -16.53 18.03
N ARG A 82 -0.71 -17.53 17.90
CA ARG A 82 -0.45 -18.94 18.24
C ARG A 82 -0.31 -19.80 16.97
N ASP A 83 0.15 -21.05 17.11
CA ASP A 83 0.66 -22.02 16.09
C ASP A 83 -0.06 -22.15 14.73
N GLN A 84 -1.20 -21.46 14.51
CA GLN A 84 -1.99 -21.48 13.27
C GLN A 84 -2.25 -20.07 12.69
N ILE A 85 -1.24 -19.20 12.75
CA ILE A 85 -1.30 -17.79 12.32
C ILE A 85 -1.80 -17.60 10.87
N LEU A 86 -1.44 -18.51 9.95
CA LEU A 86 -1.74 -18.41 8.52
C LEU A 86 -3.06 -19.07 8.10
N ARG A 87 -3.78 -19.73 9.01
CA ARG A 87 -4.94 -20.57 8.66
C ARG A 87 -6.21 -19.76 8.36
N SER A 88 -6.28 -18.52 8.84
CA SER A 88 -7.45 -17.66 8.68
C SER A 88 -7.57 -17.13 7.24
N ARG A 89 -8.47 -17.73 6.45
CA ARG A 89 -8.78 -17.29 5.07
C ARG A 89 -9.23 -15.83 5.02
N PHE A 90 -10.05 -15.40 5.98
CA PHE A 90 -10.52 -14.01 6.02
C PHE A 90 -9.37 -13.02 6.22
N SER A 91 -8.50 -13.26 7.21
CA SER A 91 -7.34 -12.40 7.44
C SER A 91 -6.40 -12.35 6.23
N ASN A 92 -6.16 -13.50 5.58
CA ASN A 92 -5.33 -13.57 4.38
C ASN A 92 -5.97 -12.82 3.19
N ASN A 93 -7.28 -12.95 2.97
CA ASN A 93 -7.98 -12.24 1.91
C ASN A 93 -7.96 -10.72 2.13
N THR A 94 -8.18 -10.26 3.36
CA THR A 94 -8.11 -8.82 3.69
C THR A 94 -6.68 -8.30 3.51
N LEU A 95 -5.66 -9.06 3.92
CA LEU A 95 -4.27 -8.67 3.73
C LEU A 95 -3.88 -8.64 2.25
N ALA A 96 -4.32 -9.63 1.48
CA ALA A 96 -4.14 -9.69 0.03
C ALA A 96 -4.84 -8.52 -0.67
N PHE A 97 -6.05 -8.15 -0.23
CA PHE A 97 -6.74 -6.96 -0.72
C PHE A 97 -5.95 -5.68 -0.43
N CYS A 98 -5.39 -5.53 0.78
CA CYS A 98 -4.57 -4.36 1.11
C CYS A 98 -3.30 -4.29 0.24
N VAL A 99 -2.62 -5.43 0.03
CA VAL A 99 -1.46 -5.52 -0.87
C VAL A 99 -1.86 -5.19 -2.30
N ALA A 100 -2.94 -5.78 -2.81
CA ALA A 100 -3.42 -5.54 -4.18
C ALA A 100 -3.85 -4.08 -4.39
N ALA A 101 -4.58 -3.50 -3.44
CA ALA A 101 -5.00 -2.10 -3.49
C ALA A 101 -3.78 -1.16 -3.52
N TYR A 102 -2.79 -1.42 -2.66
CA TYR A 102 -1.52 -0.69 -2.69
C TYR A 102 -0.84 -0.80 -4.05
N LEU A 103 -0.67 -2.03 -4.57
CA LEU A 103 -0.02 -2.26 -5.86
C LEU A 103 -0.75 -1.56 -7.02
N ILE A 104 -2.08 -1.61 -7.05
CA ILE A 104 -2.91 -0.94 -8.06
C ILE A 104 -2.68 0.57 -7.98
N VAL A 105 -2.68 1.16 -6.79
CA VAL A 105 -2.43 2.58 -6.62
C VAL A 105 -1.00 2.92 -7.04
N THR A 106 0.01 2.15 -6.65
CA THR A 106 1.41 2.38 -7.07
C THR A 106 1.56 2.30 -8.59
N LEU A 107 0.93 1.30 -9.24
CA LEU A 107 0.94 1.20 -10.70
C LEU A 107 0.19 2.36 -11.35
N TYR A 108 -0.95 2.79 -10.78
CA TYR A 108 -1.65 3.98 -11.23
C TYR A 108 -0.73 5.20 -11.18
N TYR A 109 0.00 5.42 -10.09
CA TYR A 109 0.97 6.51 -9.99
C TYR A 109 2.12 6.42 -11.01
N ILE A 110 2.58 5.19 -11.32
CA ILE A 110 3.65 4.96 -12.29
C ILE A 110 3.18 5.28 -13.72
N PHE A 111 1.98 4.84 -14.10
CA PHE A 111 1.49 4.93 -15.48
C PHE A 111 0.63 6.17 -15.76
N PHE A 112 -0.22 6.56 -14.82
CA PHE A 112 -1.12 7.71 -14.91
C PHE A 112 -0.53 8.84 -14.07
N ARG A 113 0.32 9.61 -14.74
CA ARG A 113 1.11 10.68 -14.13
C ARG A 113 0.32 11.67 -13.31
N TRP A 114 1.07 12.28 -12.38
CA TRP A 114 0.75 13.53 -11.68
C TRP A 114 0.16 14.59 -12.61
N ASN A 115 -0.90 15.24 -12.17
CA ASN A 115 -1.73 16.24 -12.87
C ASN A 115 -2.23 15.84 -14.26
N ASP A 116 -1.37 15.52 -15.22
CA ASP A 116 -1.70 15.34 -16.63
C ASP A 116 -2.65 14.16 -16.89
N GLY A 117 -2.49 13.05 -16.16
CA GLY A 117 -3.41 11.90 -16.28
C GLY A 117 -4.84 12.21 -15.81
N LEU A 118 -4.96 13.03 -14.75
CA LEU A 118 -6.24 13.54 -14.25
C LEU A 118 -6.75 14.75 -15.06
N LYS A 119 -5.84 15.53 -15.67
CA LYS A 119 -6.20 16.62 -16.58
C LYS A 119 -6.88 16.10 -17.84
N ILE A 120 -6.53 14.91 -18.32
CA ILE A 120 -7.26 14.24 -19.42
C ILE A 120 -8.72 13.97 -19.03
N LEU A 121 -9.01 13.74 -17.75
CA LEU A 121 -10.37 13.54 -17.26
C LEU A 121 -11.14 14.86 -17.09
N CYS A 122 -10.47 16.00 -16.95
CA CYS A 122 -11.13 17.31 -16.82
C CYS A 122 -12.07 17.66 -17.98
N PRO A 123 -11.69 17.58 -19.27
CA PRO A 123 -12.62 17.88 -20.37
C PRO A 123 -13.79 16.88 -20.43
N LEU A 124 -13.57 15.62 -20.03
CA LEU A 124 -14.63 14.61 -19.90
C LEU A 124 -15.61 14.95 -18.77
N LEU A 125 -15.13 15.61 -17.71
CA LEU A 125 -15.92 16.05 -16.55
C LEU A 125 -16.44 17.50 -16.71
N GLY A 126 -16.16 18.17 -17.83
CA GLY A 126 -16.55 19.55 -18.09
C GLY A 126 -15.78 20.60 -17.27
N ILE A 127 -14.61 20.25 -16.73
CA ILE A 127 -13.75 21.15 -15.95
C ILE A 127 -12.76 21.84 -16.90
N SER A 128 -12.70 23.18 -16.84
CA SER A 128 -11.79 23.99 -17.67
C SER A 128 -10.34 23.87 -17.21
N ASP A 129 -9.41 23.84 -18.16
CA ASP A 129 -7.96 23.91 -17.91
C ASP A 129 -7.36 25.27 -18.27
N THR A 130 -8.15 26.18 -18.87
CA THR A 130 -7.71 27.50 -19.33
C THR A 130 -8.36 28.65 -18.57
N ASP A 131 -9.12 28.35 -17.52
CA ASP A 131 -9.76 29.38 -16.72
C ASP A 131 -8.74 30.13 -15.87
N ALA A 132 -9.03 31.41 -15.63
CA ALA A 132 -8.21 32.23 -14.76
C ALA A 132 -8.14 31.57 -13.38
N PRO A 133 -6.95 31.58 -12.73
CA PRO A 133 -6.77 30.90 -11.46
C PRO A 133 -7.85 31.34 -10.46
N PRO A 134 -8.57 30.40 -9.82
CA PRO A 134 -9.71 30.73 -8.96
C PRO A 134 -9.29 31.51 -7.70
N PHE A 135 -7.99 31.48 -7.37
CA PHE A 135 -7.40 32.24 -6.27
C PHE A 135 -6.27 33.11 -6.81
N ALA A 136 -6.33 34.44 -6.58
CA ALA A 136 -5.38 35.42 -7.12
C ALA A 136 -3.90 35.19 -6.75
N CYS A 137 -3.62 34.27 -5.82
CA CYS A 137 -2.28 33.88 -5.38
C CYS A 137 -1.89 32.44 -5.76
N ASP A 138 -2.79 31.66 -6.38
CA ASP A 138 -2.53 30.27 -6.77
C ASP A 138 -2.30 30.22 -8.29
N PRO A 139 -1.15 29.74 -8.78
CA PRO A 139 -0.90 29.66 -10.22
C PRO A 139 -1.69 28.55 -10.94
N GLN A 140 -2.54 27.78 -10.25
CA GLN A 140 -3.23 26.61 -10.84
C GLN A 140 -4.59 26.93 -11.48
N SER A 141 -4.87 26.32 -12.64
CA SER A 141 -6.21 26.27 -13.29
C SER A 141 -7.21 25.46 -12.44
N SER A 142 -8.52 25.56 -12.69
CA SER A 142 -9.51 24.76 -11.94
C SER A 142 -9.31 23.25 -12.13
N CYS A 143 -8.89 22.84 -13.33
CA CYS A 143 -8.49 21.46 -13.58
C CYS A 143 -7.22 21.06 -12.79
N GLY A 144 -6.23 21.95 -12.70
CA GLY A 144 -5.06 21.76 -11.84
C GLY A 144 -5.42 21.56 -10.37
N ALA A 145 -6.34 22.38 -9.85
CA ALA A 145 -6.84 22.26 -8.48
C ALA A 145 -7.62 20.97 -8.24
N PHE A 146 -8.47 20.55 -9.19
CA PHE A 146 -9.19 19.26 -9.12
C PHE A 146 -8.22 18.08 -9.12
N ALA A 147 -7.28 18.05 -10.06
CA ALA A 147 -6.31 16.97 -10.17
C ALA A 147 -5.41 16.90 -8.92
N TYR A 148 -5.01 18.04 -8.35
CA TYR A 148 -4.30 18.11 -7.08
C TYR A 148 -5.14 17.56 -5.91
N ALA A 149 -6.40 17.98 -5.78
CA ALA A 149 -7.29 17.51 -4.72
C ALA A 149 -7.60 16.00 -4.84
N ALA A 150 -7.86 15.51 -6.06
CA ALA A 150 -8.09 14.09 -6.33
C ALA A 150 -6.86 13.24 -5.98
N HIS A 151 -5.67 13.75 -6.28
CA HIS A 151 -4.41 13.13 -5.92
C HIS A 151 -4.22 13.02 -4.40
N GLN A 152 -4.46 14.10 -3.66
CA GLN A 152 -4.43 14.11 -2.19
C GLN A 152 -5.44 13.11 -1.60
N MET A 153 -6.64 13.01 -2.19
CA MET A 153 -7.66 12.04 -1.77
C MET A 153 -7.22 10.59 -2.01
N ILE A 154 -6.49 10.30 -3.09
CA ILE A 154 -5.92 8.95 -3.33
C ILE A 154 -4.85 8.63 -2.28
N PHE A 155 -3.98 9.59 -1.93
CA PHE A 155 -3.00 9.43 -0.86
C PHE A 155 -3.65 9.18 0.51
N LEU A 156 -4.73 9.91 0.82
CA LEU A 156 -5.54 9.67 2.02
C LEU A 156 -6.24 8.31 1.98
N GLY A 157 -6.69 7.84 0.82
CA GLY A 157 -7.23 6.50 0.63
C GLY A 157 -6.22 5.39 0.97
N LEU A 158 -4.94 5.66 0.73
CA LEU A 158 -3.80 4.80 1.08
C LEU A 158 -3.63 4.68 2.60
N LEU A 159 -3.79 5.79 3.35
CA LEU A 159 -3.95 5.77 4.81
C LEU A 159 -5.21 5.01 5.24
N GLY A 160 -6.28 5.08 4.45
CA GLY A 160 -7.49 4.31 4.62
C GLY A 160 -7.27 2.78 4.64
N LEU A 161 -6.19 2.27 4.02
CA LEU A 161 -5.82 0.85 4.07
C LEU A 161 -5.27 0.40 5.44
N VAL A 162 -4.93 1.32 6.33
CA VAL A 162 -4.50 0.99 7.70
C VAL A 162 -5.63 0.32 8.50
N VAL A 163 -6.87 0.77 8.31
CA VAL A 163 -8.04 0.21 9.01
C VAL A 163 -8.27 -1.27 8.65
N PRO A 164 -8.39 -1.68 7.37
CA PRO A 164 -8.52 -3.09 7.02
C PRO A 164 -7.29 -3.92 7.40
N LEU A 165 -6.08 -3.34 7.43
CA LEU A 165 -4.89 -4.01 7.97
C LEU A 165 -5.04 -4.32 9.47
N ILE A 166 -5.52 -3.37 10.27
CA ILE A 166 -5.80 -3.59 11.70
C ILE A 166 -6.88 -4.66 11.90
N ILE A 167 -7.96 -4.63 11.10
CA ILE A 167 -9.01 -5.65 11.15
C ILE A 167 -8.43 -7.03 10.80
N SER A 168 -7.62 -7.11 9.74
CA SER A 168 -6.92 -8.33 9.34
C SER A 168 -6.05 -8.88 10.47
N LEU A 169 -5.29 -8.01 11.16
CA LEU A 169 -4.43 -8.35 12.28
C LEU A 169 -5.24 -8.89 13.47
N ALA A 170 -6.30 -8.17 13.87
CA ALA A 170 -7.17 -8.57 14.97
C ALA A 170 -7.81 -9.94 14.71
N VAL A 171 -8.37 -10.13 13.50
CA VAL A 171 -8.97 -11.41 13.10
C VAL A 171 -7.93 -12.53 13.10
N ARG A 172 -6.69 -12.26 12.65
CA ARG A 172 -5.58 -13.23 12.69
C ARG A 172 -5.26 -13.68 14.11
N ILE A 173 -5.07 -12.72 15.02
CA ILE A 173 -4.72 -13.01 16.41
C ILE A 173 -5.86 -13.79 17.09
N ILE A 174 -7.10 -13.28 17.02
CA ILE A 174 -8.27 -13.90 17.65
C ILE A 174 -8.50 -15.32 17.11
N SER A 175 -8.44 -15.50 15.79
CA SER A 175 -8.64 -16.82 15.18
C SER A 175 -7.53 -17.81 15.56
N SER A 176 -6.28 -17.35 15.67
CA SER A 176 -5.17 -18.20 16.12
C SER A 176 -5.35 -18.67 17.58
N HIS A 177 -5.85 -17.80 18.46
CA HIS A 177 -6.14 -18.15 19.85
C HIS A 177 -7.30 -19.15 19.97
N ARG A 178 -8.40 -18.94 19.23
CA ARG A 178 -9.54 -19.86 19.22
C ARG A 178 -9.17 -21.24 18.67
N ALA A 179 -8.36 -21.29 17.62
CA ALA A 179 -7.91 -22.54 17.03
C ALA A 179 -7.01 -23.33 17.99
N TYR A 180 -6.18 -22.63 18.76
CA TYR A 180 -5.37 -23.26 19.79
C TYR A 180 -6.22 -23.79 20.95
N GLN A 181 -7.20 -23.02 21.45
CA GLN A 181 -8.10 -23.48 22.52
C GLN A 181 -8.83 -24.78 22.15
N ARG A 182 -9.35 -24.87 20.91
CA ARG A 182 -9.99 -26.09 20.41
C ARG A 182 -9.04 -27.29 20.27
N SER A 183 -7.74 -27.05 20.16
CA SER A 183 -6.74 -28.12 20.09
C SER A 183 -6.37 -28.67 21.47
N ASP A 184 -6.62 -27.91 22.53
CA ASP A 184 -6.38 -28.30 23.92
C ASP A 184 -7.64 -28.91 24.59
N ASP A 185 -8.82 -28.78 23.97
CA ASP A 185 -10.03 -29.43 24.47
C ASP A 185 -9.89 -30.96 24.34
N PRO A 186 -10.09 -31.74 25.42
CA PRO A 186 -10.05 -33.19 25.37
C PRO A 186 -11.13 -33.72 24.42
N PRO A 187 -10.88 -34.85 23.72
CA PRO A 187 -11.89 -35.44 22.85
C PRO A 187 -13.16 -35.70 23.65
N GLN A 188 -14.30 -35.20 23.16
CA GLN A 188 -15.58 -35.48 23.78
C GLN A 188 -15.75 -36.99 23.87
N PRO A 189 -16.05 -37.55 25.07
CA PRO A 189 -16.38 -38.96 25.16
C PRO A 189 -17.59 -39.20 24.25
N LEU A 190 -17.42 -40.11 23.29
CA LEU A 190 -18.53 -40.66 22.52
C LEU A 190 -19.53 -41.21 23.55
N LEU A 191 -20.64 -40.52 23.74
CA LEU A 191 -21.80 -41.09 24.40
C LEU A 191 -22.30 -42.22 23.49
N GLU A 192 -22.02 -43.46 23.91
CA GLU A 192 -22.72 -44.67 23.46
C GLU A 192 -24.16 -44.70 23.99
#